data_AF-A0A0H3LVA2-F1
#
_entry.id   AF-A0A0H3LVA2-F1
#
_cell.length_a   1.000
_cell.length_b   1.000
_cell.length_c   1.000
_cell.angle_alpha   90.00
_cell.angle_beta   90.00
_cell.angle_gamma   90.00
#
_symmetry.space_group_name_H-M   'P 1'
#
loop_
_entity.id
_entity.type
_entity.pdbx_description
1 polymer ?
#
loop_
_entity_poly.entity_id
_entity_poly.type
_entity_poly.pdbx_seq_one_letter_code
_entity_poly.pdbx_strand_id
1 'polypeptide(L)'
;MIWKLIPIALLAGLTACASGTRTDSSPPASSQTSSSAAPGSATTPSGPDCDAQPVQNLVGQKYSDSVGNDALRRSNSGSMRLLKPGQVMTMEYNARRLNIILEGNGSISALRCG
;
A
#
# COMPACT_ATOMS: atom_id res chain seq x y z
N MET A 1 1.22 29.20 30.06
CA MET A 1 2.30 30.04 30.59
C MET A 1 3.62 29.54 30.03
N ILE A 2 4.10 30.24 29.01
CA ILE A 2 5.47 30.38 28.50
C ILE A 2 6.42 29.20 28.74
N TRP A 3 6.77 28.48 27.67
CA TRP A 3 8.13 27.94 27.55
C TRP A 3 8.54 27.76 26.08
N LYS A 4 9.31 28.75 25.61
CA LYS A 4 10.31 28.74 24.52
C LYS A 4 9.82 28.64 23.07
N LEU A 5 9.70 29.84 22.49
CA LEU A 5 10.07 30.13 21.11
C LEU A 5 11.60 30.12 20.98
N ILE A 6 12.14 29.34 20.06
CA ILE A 6 13.47 29.58 19.45
C ILE A 6 13.31 29.33 17.94
N PRO A 7 13.39 30.37 17.09
CA PRO A 7 13.46 30.25 15.65
C PRO A 7 14.93 30.20 15.20
N ILE A 8 15.30 29.19 14.43
CA ILE A 8 16.57 29.12 13.67
C ILE A 8 16.13 28.65 12.27
N ALA A 9 15.86 29.58 11.37
CA ALA A 9 16.83 30.13 10.41
C ALA A 9 17.35 29.08 9.41
N LEU A 10 16.65 29.02 8.26
CA LEU A 10 17.18 29.08 6.89
C LEU A 10 18.54 28.40 6.61
N LEU A 11 18.53 27.35 5.81
CA LEU A 11 19.56 27.16 4.78
C LEU A 11 18.96 26.55 3.50
N ALA A 12 19.01 27.35 2.45
CA ALA A 12 18.81 26.96 1.06
C ALA A 12 20.01 26.13 0.57
N GLY A 13 19.74 25.16 -0.30
CA GLY A 13 20.76 24.40 -1.01
C GLY A 13 20.17 23.69 -2.22
N LEU A 14 20.01 24.42 -3.33
CA LEU A 14 19.85 23.84 -4.65
C LEU A 14 21.22 23.28 -5.09
N THR A 15 21.29 21.97 -5.33
CA THR A 15 22.38 21.37 -6.11
C THR A 15 21.80 20.52 -7.22
N ALA A 16 21.78 21.13 -8.42
CA ALA A 16 21.61 20.49 -9.70
C ALA A 16 22.97 19.93 -10.16
N CYS A 17 23.01 18.67 -10.59
CA CYS A 17 24.01 18.17 -11.54
C CYS A 17 23.29 17.30 -12.57
N ALA A 18 23.32 17.78 -13.82
CA ALA A 18 22.83 17.10 -15.01
C ALA A 18 24.00 16.43 -15.76
N SER A 19 23.65 15.44 -16.59
CA SER A 19 24.44 14.85 -17.71
C SER A 19 25.56 13.88 -17.29
N GLY A 20 25.70 12.65 -17.82
CA GLY A 20 25.02 11.95 -18.90
C GLY A 20 26.05 11.06 -19.62
N THR A 21 25.83 9.74 -19.71
CA THR A 21 26.48 8.88 -20.72
C THR A 21 25.51 7.79 -21.14
N ARG A 22 25.11 7.85 -22.40
CA ARG A 22 24.32 6.86 -23.12
C ARG A 22 25.25 5.70 -23.48
N THR A 23 24.86 4.48 -23.17
CA THR A 23 25.44 3.29 -23.79
C THR A 23 24.32 2.50 -24.43
N ASP A 24 24.27 2.64 -25.75
CA ASP A 24 23.44 1.88 -26.67
C ASP A 24 23.92 0.43 -26.68
N SER A 25 23.01 -0.51 -26.45
CA SER A 25 23.21 -1.94 -26.73
C SER A 25 21.83 -2.55 -26.94
N SER A 26 21.41 -2.52 -28.21
CA SER A 26 20.20 -3.17 -28.70
C SER A 26 20.35 -4.71 -28.70
N PRO A 27 19.32 -5.44 -28.26
CA PRO A 27 18.93 -6.70 -28.88
C PRO A 27 17.54 -6.61 -29.52
N PRO A 28 17.21 -7.52 -30.46
CA PRO A 28 16.20 -7.28 -31.48
C PRO A 28 14.76 -7.39 -30.97
N ALA A 29 13.93 -6.53 -31.55
CA ALA A 29 12.51 -6.68 -31.86
C ALA A 29 11.79 -7.88 -31.21
N SER A 30 11.22 -7.64 -30.03
CA SER A 30 9.97 -8.26 -29.63
C SER A 30 8.92 -7.17 -29.57
N SER A 31 8.03 -7.18 -30.56
CA SER A 31 6.84 -6.36 -30.67
C SER A 31 5.95 -6.55 -29.43
N GLN A 32 6.13 -5.68 -28.44
CA GLN A 32 5.19 -5.52 -27.34
C GLN A 32 4.38 -4.27 -27.62
N THR A 33 3.17 -4.49 -28.12
CA THR A 33 2.09 -3.51 -28.21
C THR A 33 1.93 -2.82 -26.86
N SER A 34 2.56 -1.66 -26.73
CA SER A 34 2.46 -0.79 -25.57
C SER A 34 1.15 -0.02 -25.69
N SER A 35 0.07 -0.59 -25.16
CA SER A 35 -1.12 0.20 -24.88
C SER A 35 -0.75 1.25 -23.83
N SER A 36 -0.57 2.48 -24.30
CA SER A 36 -0.51 3.67 -23.46
C SER A 36 -1.83 3.79 -22.71
N ALA A 37 -1.85 3.40 -21.44
CA ALA A 37 -2.94 3.75 -20.53
C ALA A 37 -2.48 4.97 -19.72
N ALA A 38 -3.19 6.08 -19.92
CA ALA A 38 -2.98 7.35 -19.23
C ALA A 38 -2.97 7.17 -17.69
N PRO A 39 -2.21 7.99 -16.94
CA PRO A 39 -2.32 8.01 -15.49
C PRO A 39 -3.65 8.67 -15.13
N GLY A 40 -4.55 7.91 -14.53
CA GLY A 40 -5.81 8.46 -14.01
C GLY A 40 -7.04 7.79 -14.59
N SER A 41 -7.22 6.52 -14.26
CA SER A 41 -8.53 5.95 -13.96
C SER A 41 -8.22 4.68 -13.21
N ALA A 42 -8.35 4.72 -11.88
CA ALA A 42 -8.49 3.51 -11.10
C ALA A 42 -9.74 2.83 -11.64
N THR A 43 -9.56 1.89 -12.58
CA THR A 43 -10.62 0.98 -13.02
C THR A 43 -11.16 0.36 -11.75
N THR A 44 -12.33 0.84 -11.29
CA THR A 44 -13.02 0.25 -10.16
C THR A 44 -13.29 -1.19 -10.57
N PRO A 45 -12.64 -2.19 -9.95
CA PRO A 45 -12.79 -3.54 -10.42
C PRO A 45 -14.24 -3.95 -10.21
N SER A 46 -14.93 -4.25 -11.31
CA SER A 46 -16.33 -4.63 -11.33
C SER A 46 -16.54 -5.87 -10.47
N GLY A 47 -17.08 -5.66 -9.28
CA GLY A 47 -17.38 -6.71 -8.32
C GLY A 47 -17.77 -6.09 -6.98
N PRO A 48 -18.20 -6.91 -6.01
CA PRO A 48 -18.64 -6.42 -4.72
C PRO A 48 -17.50 -5.72 -3.96
N ASP A 49 -17.86 -4.71 -3.18
CA ASP A 49 -16.94 -4.02 -2.27
C ASP A 49 -16.51 -4.95 -1.12
N CYS A 50 -15.34 -4.65 -0.53
CA CYS A 50 -14.88 -5.35 0.66
C CYS A 50 -15.86 -5.13 1.82
N ASP A 51 -16.16 -6.20 2.56
CA ASP A 51 -16.88 -6.17 3.83
C ASP A 51 -16.04 -6.77 4.96
N ALA A 52 -15.63 -5.95 5.93
CA ALA A 52 -14.84 -6.41 7.07
C ALA A 52 -15.70 -7.01 8.20
N GLN A 53 -17.02 -6.80 8.24
CA GLN A 53 -17.88 -7.30 9.32
C GLN A 53 -17.76 -8.80 9.58
N PRO A 54 -17.87 -9.68 8.56
CA PRO A 54 -17.85 -11.12 8.79
C PRO A 54 -16.51 -11.61 9.35
N VAL A 55 -15.42 -10.86 9.22
CA VAL A 55 -14.07 -11.30 9.62
C VAL A 55 -13.60 -10.70 10.94
N GLN A 56 -14.40 -9.85 11.60
CA GLN A 56 -14.00 -9.19 12.85
C GLN A 56 -13.72 -10.16 14.00
N ASN A 57 -14.25 -11.39 13.93
CA ASN A 57 -13.96 -12.43 14.91
C ASN A 57 -12.52 -12.97 14.84
N LEU A 58 -11.74 -12.59 13.83
CA LEU A 58 -10.33 -12.94 13.69
C LEU A 58 -9.39 -11.99 14.44
N VAL A 59 -9.89 -10.86 14.94
CA VAL A 59 -9.10 -9.94 15.77
C VAL A 59 -8.65 -10.65 17.05
N GLY A 60 -7.38 -10.47 17.42
CA GLY A 60 -6.71 -11.14 18.53
C GLY A 60 -6.07 -12.48 18.17
N GLN A 61 -6.46 -13.10 17.04
CA GLN A 61 -5.88 -14.37 16.60
C GLN A 61 -4.49 -14.16 15.99
N LYS A 62 -3.63 -15.18 16.08
CA LYS A 62 -2.35 -15.21 15.39
C LYS A 62 -2.57 -15.26 13.87
N TYR A 63 -1.87 -14.39 13.15
CA TYR A 63 -1.90 -14.45 11.70
C TYR A 63 -1.21 -15.73 11.19
N SER A 64 -1.83 -16.35 10.19
CA SER A 64 -1.25 -17.39 9.34
C SER A 64 -1.80 -17.21 7.93
N ASP A 65 -1.15 -17.79 6.93
CA ASP A 65 -1.64 -17.67 5.54
C ASP A 65 -3.02 -18.30 5.35
N SER A 66 -3.35 -19.34 6.12
CA SER A 66 -4.70 -19.92 6.14
C SER A 66 -5.73 -18.91 6.64
N VAL A 67 -5.46 -18.23 7.76
CA VAL A 67 -6.33 -17.19 8.33
C VAL A 67 -6.46 -15.99 7.39
N GLY A 68 -5.37 -15.58 6.75
CA GLY A 68 -5.38 -14.50 5.75
C GLY A 68 -6.26 -14.83 4.54
N ASN A 69 -6.13 -16.05 3.99
CA ASN A 69 -6.96 -16.50 2.88
C ASN A 69 -8.45 -16.65 3.27
N ASP A 70 -8.73 -17.10 4.49
CA ASP A 70 -10.09 -17.14 5.01
C ASP A 70 -10.69 -15.73 5.14
N ALA A 71 -9.93 -14.79 5.69
CA ALA A 71 -10.33 -13.40 5.81
C ALA A 71 -10.59 -12.76 4.44
N LEU A 72 -9.72 -13.02 3.45
CA LEU A 72 -9.89 -12.52 2.09
C LEU A 72 -11.21 -13.01 1.46
N ARG A 73 -11.50 -14.32 1.56
CA ARG A 73 -12.74 -14.90 1.02
C ARG A 73 -13.98 -14.37 1.73
N ARG A 74 -13.99 -14.39 3.06
CA ARG A 74 -15.14 -13.99 3.88
C ARG A 74 -15.43 -12.50 3.80
N SER A 75 -14.41 -11.69 3.55
CA SER A 75 -14.57 -10.25 3.33
C SER A 75 -14.93 -9.87 1.91
N ASN A 76 -15.05 -10.85 1.00
CA ASN A 76 -15.35 -10.62 -0.41
C ASN A 76 -14.34 -9.67 -1.10
N SER A 77 -13.11 -9.64 -0.59
CA SER A 77 -12.08 -8.73 -1.05
C SER A 77 -11.37 -9.27 -2.29
N GLY A 78 -11.05 -8.40 -3.23
CA GLY A 78 -10.25 -8.75 -4.41
C GLY A 78 -8.75 -8.84 -4.13
N SER A 79 -8.29 -8.21 -3.04
CA SER A 79 -6.89 -8.25 -2.61
C SER A 79 -6.79 -8.08 -1.10
N MET A 80 -5.65 -8.45 -0.52
CA MET A 80 -5.34 -8.13 0.88
C MET A 80 -3.94 -7.55 1.01
N ARG A 81 -3.75 -6.74 2.04
CA ARG A 81 -2.45 -6.21 2.44
C ARG A 81 -2.22 -6.48 3.93
N LEU A 82 -1.10 -7.13 4.23
CA LEU A 82 -0.65 -7.36 5.60
C LEU A 82 0.22 -6.19 6.05
N LEU A 83 -0.13 -5.57 7.17
CA LEU A 83 0.55 -4.42 7.76
C LEU A 83 1.21 -4.83 9.07
N LYS A 84 2.53 -4.69 9.14
CA LYS A 84 3.31 -4.96 10.36
C LYS A 84 3.58 -3.67 11.13
N PRO A 85 3.82 -3.73 12.45
CA PRO A 85 4.21 -2.57 13.22
C PRO A 85 5.45 -1.86 12.64
N GLY A 86 5.40 -0.53 12.58
CA GLY A 86 6.50 0.30 12.06
C GLY A 86 6.60 0.35 10.53
N GLN A 87 5.74 -0.36 9.81
CA GLN A 87 5.76 -0.35 8.36
C GLN A 87 5.16 0.97 7.82
N VAL A 88 5.97 1.73 7.09
CA VAL A 88 5.54 2.98 6.44
C VAL A 88 4.77 2.65 5.18
N MET A 89 3.62 3.30 4.99
CA MET A 89 2.71 3.09 3.86
C MET A 89 2.08 4.39 3.41
N THR A 90 1.64 4.43 2.16
CA THR A 90 0.85 5.54 1.61
C THR A 90 -0.62 5.42 2.02
N MET A 91 -1.32 6.55 2.04
CA MET A 91 -2.75 6.66 2.39
C MET A 91 -3.65 6.52 1.14
N GLU A 92 -3.35 5.56 0.29
CA GLU A 92 -4.16 5.23 -0.88
C GLU A 92 -5.38 4.41 -0.45
N TYR A 93 -6.57 4.77 -0.94
CA TYR A 93 -7.80 4.01 -0.70
C TYR A 93 -8.08 3.03 -1.85
N ASN A 94 -8.38 1.78 -1.49
CA ASN A 94 -8.83 0.72 -2.39
C ASN A 94 -10.04 0.00 -1.78
N ALA A 95 -11.23 0.26 -2.33
CA ALA A 95 -12.51 -0.27 -1.83
C ALA A 95 -12.60 -1.81 -1.80
N ARG A 96 -11.73 -2.52 -2.52
CA ARG A 96 -11.72 -3.98 -2.65
C ARG A 96 -10.56 -4.63 -1.91
N ARG A 97 -9.81 -3.88 -1.13
CA ARG A 97 -8.64 -4.37 -0.40
C ARG A 97 -8.97 -4.55 1.08
N LEU A 98 -8.67 -5.72 1.61
CA LEU A 98 -8.65 -5.98 3.04
C LEU A 98 -7.26 -5.64 3.60
N ASN A 99 -7.18 -4.70 4.52
CA ASN A 99 -5.98 -4.48 5.33
C ASN A 99 -6.06 -5.34 6.59
N ILE A 100 -5.06 -6.19 6.77
CA ILE A 100 -4.85 -7.01 7.97
C ILE A 100 -3.71 -6.35 8.74
N ILE A 101 -4.02 -5.75 9.90
CA ILE A 101 -3.04 -5.05 10.71
C ILE A 101 -2.61 -5.97 11.85
N LEU A 102 -1.30 -6.10 12.04
CA LEU A 102 -0.73 -6.94 13.09
C LEU A 102 -0.17 -6.12 14.25
N GLU A 103 -0.25 -6.69 15.44
CA GLU A 103 0.51 -6.29 16.63
C GLU A 103 1.95 -6.82 16.57
N GLY A 104 2.79 -6.34 17.50
CA GLY A 104 4.20 -6.78 17.63
C GLY A 104 4.38 -8.28 17.88
N ASN A 105 3.38 -8.95 18.45
CA ASN A 105 3.39 -10.40 18.68
C ASN A 105 2.89 -11.21 17.48
N GLY A 106 2.52 -10.56 16.37
CA GLY A 106 1.97 -11.20 15.16
C GLY A 106 0.49 -11.57 15.24
N SER A 107 -0.24 -11.12 16.28
CA SER A 107 -1.69 -11.22 16.33
C SER A 107 -2.35 -10.11 15.51
N ILE A 108 -3.54 -10.39 14.98
CA ILE A 108 -4.33 -9.41 14.23
C ILE A 108 -4.88 -8.36 15.20
N SER A 109 -4.52 -7.09 15.03
CA SER A 109 -5.07 -5.97 15.81
C SER A 109 -6.34 -5.42 15.19
N ALA A 110 -6.41 -5.38 13.85
CA ALA A 110 -7.55 -4.82 13.14
C ALA A 110 -7.65 -5.34 11.71
N LEU A 111 -8.88 -5.38 11.21
CA LEU A 111 -9.26 -5.73 9.84
C LEU A 111 -10.10 -4.59 9.27
N ARG A 112 -9.65 -4.01 8.15
CA ARG A 112 -10.24 -2.80 7.58
C ARG A 112 -10.26 -2.86 6.06
N CYS A 113 -11.40 -2.56 5.45
CA CYS A 113 -11.48 -2.32 4.02
C CYS A 113 -10.86 -0.96 3.65
N GLY A 114 -10.07 -0.91 2.59
CA GLY A 114 -9.49 0.33 2.06
C GLY A 114 -8.05 0.24 1.55
#